data_AF-A0A2M7MVT7-F1
#
_entry.id   AF-A0A2M7MVT7-F1
#
_cell.length_a   1.000
_cell.length_b   1.000
_cell.length_c   1.000
_cell.angle_alpha   90.00
_cell.angle_beta   90.00
_cell.angle_gamma   90.00
#
_symmetry.space_group_name_H-M   'P 1'
#
loop_
_entity.id
_entity.type
_entity.pdbx_description
1 polymer ?
#
loop_
_entity_poly.entity_id
_entity_poly.type
_entity_poly.pdbx_seq_one_letter_code
_entity_poly.pdbx_strand_id
1 'polypeptide(L)'
;MRTWLDLNGLCARKREQGEHPRPFWTLMKRYLPQNYRWNIVHEDDSLIIAGIEHGLHGHLGPNGARGNPKNLRSVGKANTGHTHSAGITEGVYTAGVFGQLDMGYNKGLSSWSHSFILTYENGKRTICTIRDGRAWR
;
A
#
# COMPACT_ATOMS: atom_id res chain seq x y z
N MET A 1 25.20 -6.89 9.62
CA MET A 1 24.09 -6.01 10.06
C MET A 1 22.78 -6.70 9.71
N ARG A 2 22.11 -7.33 10.68
CA ARG A 2 20.74 -7.83 10.47
C ARG A 2 19.83 -6.63 10.65
N THR A 3 19.58 -5.91 9.56
CA THR A 3 18.88 -4.62 9.50
C THR A 3 17.69 -4.53 10.46
N TRP A 4 16.95 -5.62 10.62
CA TRP A 4 15.78 -5.71 11.49
C TRP A 4 16.05 -5.65 13.00
N LEU A 5 17.11 -6.30 13.48
CA LEU A 5 17.46 -6.28 14.90
C LEU A 5 17.97 -4.90 15.32
N ASP A 6 18.77 -4.26 14.46
CA ASP A 6 19.30 -2.92 14.69
C ASP A 6 18.17 -1.87 14.70
N LEU A 7 17.18 -2.05 13.81
CA LEU A 7 15.96 -1.24 13.77
C LEU A 7 15.12 -1.40 15.02
N ASN A 8 14.91 -2.63 15.49
CA ASN A 8 14.18 -2.89 16.73
C ASN A 8 14.87 -2.25 17.93
N GLY A 9 16.21 -2.35 18.02
CA GLY A 9 16.98 -1.69 19.08
C GLY A 9 16.90 -0.17 19.03
N LEU A 10 16.92 0.44 17.84
CA LEU A 10 16.70 1.88 17.67
C LEU A 10 15.29 2.29 18.09
N CYS A 11 14.27 1.51 17.71
CA CYS A 11 12.89 1.76 18.09
C CYS A 11 12.68 1.65 19.60
N ALA A 12 13.27 0.65 20.25
CA ALA A 12 13.19 0.48 21.71
C ALA A 12 13.75 1.71 22.44
N ARG A 13 14.99 2.13 22.12
CA ARG A 13 15.63 3.30 22.75
C ARG A 13 14.85 4.60 22.54
N LYS A 14 14.34 4.83 21.33
CA LYS A 14 13.53 6.03 21.04
C LYS A 14 12.21 6.02 21.82
N ARG A 15 11.56 4.86 21.97
CA ARG A 15 10.34 4.74 22.78
C ARG A 15 10.60 4.96 24.27
N GLU A 16 11.74 4.50 24.79
CA GLU A 16 12.17 4.78 26.17
C GLU A 16 12.32 6.29 26.43
N GLN A 17 12.65 7.06 25.39
CA GLN A 17 12.75 8.52 25.42
C GLN A 17 11.40 9.23 25.20
N GLY A 18 10.29 8.49 25.12
CA GLY A 18 8.96 9.04 24.84
C GLY A 18 8.75 9.43 23.37
N GLU A 19 9.66 9.06 22.47
CA GLU A 19 9.50 9.32 21.04
C GLU A 19 8.65 8.23 20.36
N HIS A 20 8.07 8.59 19.21
CA HIS A 20 7.37 7.67 18.32
C HIS A 20 8.23 7.39 17.06
N PRO A 21 9.21 6.48 17.14
CA PRO A 21 10.10 6.20 16.02
C PRO A 21 9.33 5.66 14.81
N ARG A 22 9.65 6.18 13.62
CA ARG A 22 9.21 5.65 12.33
C ARG A 22 10.32 4.77 11.73
N PRO A 23 10.38 3.46 12.06
CA PRO A 23 11.47 2.58 11.66
C PRO A 23 11.69 2.55 10.15
N PHE A 24 10.61 2.30 9.41
CA PHE A 24 10.65 2.20 7.96
C PHE A 24 11.15 3.49 7.30
N TRP A 25 10.71 4.65 7.79
CA TRP A 25 11.19 5.97 7.34
C TRP A 25 12.68 6.19 7.59
N THR A 26 13.16 5.80 8.77
CA THR A 26 14.57 5.90 9.14
C THR A 26 15.44 5.06 8.20
N LEU A 27 14.97 3.86 7.87
CA LEU A 27 15.61 2.99 6.90
C LEU A 27 15.56 3.60 5.49
N MET A 28 14.38 4.03 5.04
CA MET A 28 14.22 4.60 3.70
C MET A 28 15.12 5.82 3.51
N LYS A 29 15.14 6.78 4.43
CA LYS A 29 16.05 7.94 4.35
C LYS A 29 17.53 7.56 4.20
N ARG A 30 17.94 6.47 4.85
CA ARG A 30 19.33 5.99 4.82
C ARG A 30 19.71 5.33 3.49
N TYR A 31 18.77 4.64 2.86
CA TYR A 31 19.06 3.81 1.68
C TYR A 31 18.47 4.35 0.36
N LEU A 32 17.54 5.30 0.43
CA LEU A 32 16.99 5.94 -0.74
C LEU A 32 18.07 6.78 -1.44
N PRO A 33 18.19 6.68 -2.78
CA PRO A 33 19.12 7.51 -3.53
C PRO A 33 18.82 9.00 -3.34
N GLN A 34 19.84 9.77 -2.98
CA GLN A 34 19.70 11.19 -2.61
C GLN A 34 19.50 12.12 -3.82
N ASN A 35 19.68 11.61 -5.04
CA ASN A 35 19.46 12.33 -6.28
C ASN A 35 17.98 12.45 -6.67
N TYR A 36 17.07 11.79 -5.95
CA TYR A 36 15.62 11.94 -6.15
C TYR A 36 14.99 12.67 -4.97
N ARG A 37 13.96 13.46 -5.27
CA ARG A 37 13.07 14.03 -4.24
C ARG A 37 12.01 12.99 -3.90
N TRP A 38 12.08 12.45 -2.69
CA TRP A 38 11.12 11.49 -2.18
C TRP A 38 9.99 12.20 -1.45
N ASN A 39 8.74 11.85 -1.80
CA ASN A 39 7.58 12.16 -0.99
C ASN A 39 7.05 10.84 -0.40
N ILE A 40 7.02 10.72 0.92
CA ILE A 40 6.48 9.54 1.60
C ILE A 40 5.15 9.92 2.19
N VAL A 41 4.11 9.25 1.71
CA VAL A 41 2.72 9.48 2.09
C VAL A 41 2.43 8.71 3.38
N HIS A 42 1.88 9.38 4.37
CA HIS A 42 1.51 8.80 5.65
C HIS A 42 0.02 8.45 5.72
N GLU A 43 -0.36 7.79 6.81
CA GLU A 43 -1.77 7.66 7.18
C GLU A 43 -2.39 9.05 7.32
N ASP A 44 -3.63 9.20 6.84
CA ASP A 44 -4.38 10.45 6.73
C ASP A 44 -3.78 11.54 5.81
N ASP A 45 -2.66 11.28 5.13
CA ASP A 45 -2.19 12.14 4.03
C ASP A 45 -2.99 11.87 2.74
N SER A 46 -3.05 12.89 1.87
CA SER A 46 -3.61 12.78 0.52
C SER A 46 -2.52 12.93 -0.53
N LEU A 47 -2.59 12.11 -1.58
CA LEU A 47 -1.75 12.25 -2.77
C LEU A 47 -2.60 12.08 -4.02
N ILE A 48 -2.94 13.19 -4.65
CA ILE A 48 -3.71 13.20 -5.89
C ILE A 48 -2.78 13.27 -7.10
N ILE A 49 -2.85 12.25 -7.96
CA ILE A 49 -2.13 12.19 -9.24
C ILE A 49 -3.15 11.90 -10.33
N ALA A 50 -3.17 12.69 -11.41
CA ALA A 50 -4.13 12.57 -12.50
C ALA A 50 -5.62 12.54 -12.04
N GLY A 51 -5.94 13.30 -10.98
CA GLY A 51 -7.28 13.35 -10.39
C GLY A 51 -7.70 12.06 -9.67
N ILE A 52 -6.74 11.24 -9.24
CA ILE A 52 -6.95 9.98 -8.52
C ILE A 52 -6.21 10.07 -7.19
N GLU A 53 -6.88 9.68 -6.10
CA GLU A 53 -6.32 9.58 -4.77
C GLU A 53 -5.41 8.32 -4.63
N HIS A 54 -4.23 8.49 -4.05
CA HIS A 54 -3.21 7.44 -3.85
C HIS A 54 -2.71 7.34 -2.39
N GLY A 55 -3.12 8.24 -1.49
CA GLY A 55 -2.77 8.21 -0.07
C GLY A 55 -3.57 7.20 0.76
N LEU A 56 -4.65 6.65 0.20
CA LEU A 56 -5.46 5.65 0.88
C LEU A 56 -4.74 4.29 0.92
N HIS A 57 -4.12 3.99 2.06
CA HIS A 57 -3.48 2.70 2.31
C HIS A 57 -4.49 1.53 2.27
N GLY A 58 -5.78 1.79 2.49
CA GLY A 58 -6.86 0.81 2.32
C GLY A 58 -7.17 -0.04 3.55
N HIS A 59 -6.35 0.04 4.61
CA HIS A 59 -6.63 -0.60 5.89
C HIS A 59 -7.59 0.21 6.78
N LEU A 60 -7.63 1.53 6.59
CA LEU A 60 -8.58 2.44 7.23
C LEU A 60 -9.67 2.85 6.24
N GLY A 61 -10.88 2.93 6.77
CA GLY A 61 -12.06 3.49 6.12
C GLY A 61 -12.60 4.69 6.90
N PRO A 62 -13.76 5.23 6.49
CA PRO A 62 -14.36 6.40 7.12
C PRO A 62 -14.54 6.21 8.64
N ASN A 63 -14.22 7.26 9.40
CA ASN A 63 -14.35 7.29 10.87
C ASN A 63 -13.55 6.18 11.59
N GLY A 64 -12.41 5.76 11.05
CA GLY A 64 -11.56 4.73 11.65
C GLY A 64 -12.09 3.30 11.50
N ALA A 65 -13.15 3.10 10.69
CA ALA A 65 -13.62 1.76 10.36
C ALA A 65 -12.56 0.96 9.59
N ARG A 66 -12.71 -0.37 9.52
CA ARG A 66 -11.87 -1.18 8.65
C ARG A 66 -12.08 -0.79 7.18
N GLY A 67 -11.00 -0.45 6.50
CA GLY A 67 -11.02 -0.10 5.09
C GLY A 67 -11.44 -1.27 4.21
N ASN A 68 -12.27 -0.98 3.22
CA ASN A 68 -12.58 -1.89 2.12
C ASN A 68 -13.00 -1.08 0.88
N PRO A 69 -12.90 -1.62 -0.34
CA PRO A 69 -13.19 -0.84 -1.55
C PRO A 69 -14.61 -0.24 -1.59
N LYS A 70 -15.60 -0.90 -0.97
CA LYS A 70 -16.99 -0.41 -0.94
C LYS A 70 -17.17 0.80 -0.04
N ASN A 71 -16.47 0.90 1.09
CA ASN A 71 -16.59 2.07 1.96
C ASN A 71 -15.67 3.23 1.54
N LEU A 72 -14.68 2.97 0.69
CA LEU A 72 -13.80 4.00 0.13
C LEU A 72 -14.35 4.66 -1.15
N ARG A 73 -15.40 4.11 -1.75
CA ARG A 73 -16.00 4.62 -3.00
C ARG A 73 -16.47 6.08 -2.93
N SER A 74 -16.82 6.56 -1.73
CA SER A 74 -17.26 7.94 -1.52
C SER A 74 -16.15 8.97 -1.74
N VAL A 75 -14.88 8.56 -1.73
CA VAL A 75 -13.73 9.45 -2.03
C VAL A 75 -13.63 9.74 -3.55
N GLY A 76 -14.35 8.98 -4.38
CA GLY A 76 -14.29 9.09 -5.83
C GLY A 76 -13.22 8.19 -6.43
N LYS A 77 -12.40 8.73 -7.35
CA LYS A 77 -11.35 7.95 -8.01
C LYS A 77 -10.20 7.72 -7.04
N ALA A 78 -9.97 6.46 -6.66
CA ALA A 78 -8.87 6.11 -5.78
C ALA A 78 -8.13 4.84 -6.24
N ASN A 79 -6.85 4.75 -5.90
CA ASN A 79 -6.04 3.54 -6.00
C ASN A 79 -5.70 3.08 -4.59
N THR A 80 -6.00 1.82 -4.26
CA THR A 80 -5.81 1.28 -2.91
C THR A 80 -5.06 -0.05 -2.93
N GLY A 81 -4.41 -0.35 -1.80
CA GLY A 81 -3.79 -1.64 -1.53
C GLY A 81 -4.51 -2.40 -0.41
N HIS A 82 -3.74 -3.19 0.35
CA HIS A 82 -4.14 -3.87 1.59
C HIS A 82 -5.11 -5.06 1.45
N THR A 83 -6.03 -5.06 0.49
CA THR A 83 -7.04 -6.14 0.38
C THR A 83 -6.48 -7.45 -0.16
N HIS A 84 -5.30 -7.40 -0.81
CA HIS A 84 -4.60 -8.52 -1.46
C HIS A 84 -5.35 -9.20 -2.62
N SER A 85 -6.64 -8.90 -2.79
CA SER A 85 -7.46 -9.30 -3.93
C SER A 85 -7.73 -8.10 -4.81
N ALA A 86 -7.43 -8.23 -6.10
CA ALA A 86 -7.64 -7.14 -7.04
C ALA A 86 -9.12 -6.93 -7.34
N GLY A 87 -9.52 -5.70 -7.62
CA GLY A 87 -10.90 -5.39 -7.97
C GLY A 87 -11.14 -3.93 -8.29
N ILE A 88 -12.31 -3.64 -8.87
CA ILE A 88 -12.78 -2.29 -9.15
C ILE A 88 -14.16 -2.12 -8.51
N THR A 89 -14.30 -1.09 -7.66
CA THR A 89 -15.57 -0.73 -7.02
C THR A 89 -15.80 0.76 -7.20
N GLU A 90 -16.72 1.14 -8.09
CA GLU A 90 -17.18 2.54 -8.27
C GLU A 90 -16.05 3.58 -8.33
N GLY A 91 -15.02 3.33 -9.15
CA GLY A 91 -13.88 4.24 -9.32
C GLY A 91 -12.70 4.00 -8.38
N VAL A 92 -12.86 3.14 -7.37
CA VAL A 92 -11.79 2.63 -6.51
C VAL A 92 -11.18 1.40 -7.18
N TYR A 93 -9.91 1.49 -7.54
CA TYR A 93 -9.12 0.38 -8.08
C TYR A 93 -8.30 -0.17 -6.92
N THR A 94 -8.36 -1.48 -6.73
CA THR A 94 -7.66 -2.15 -5.64
C THR A 94 -6.64 -3.11 -6.22
N ALA A 95 -5.38 -2.93 -5.83
CA ALA A 95 -4.29 -3.82 -6.20
C ALA A 95 -4.37 -5.13 -5.40
N GLY A 96 -3.71 -6.16 -5.93
CA GLY A 96 -3.51 -7.42 -5.22
C GLY A 96 -2.37 -7.33 -4.22
N VAL A 97 -1.58 -8.40 -4.13
CA VAL A 97 -0.38 -8.48 -3.29
C VAL A 97 0.83 -8.91 -4.11
N PHE A 98 2.04 -8.54 -3.72
CA PHE A 98 3.28 -9.07 -4.29
C PHE A 98 4.04 -9.85 -3.22
N GLY A 99 3.47 -11.01 -2.85
CA GLY A 99 3.98 -11.90 -1.81
C GLY A 99 3.45 -13.30 -2.02
N GLN A 100 3.61 -14.17 -1.02
CA GLN A 100 2.97 -15.48 -1.07
C GLN A 100 1.44 -15.31 -1.10
N LEU A 101 0.76 -16.01 -2.01
CA LEU A 101 -0.71 -16.01 -2.07
C LEU A 101 -1.32 -16.86 -0.96
N ASP A 102 -0.57 -17.83 -0.43
CA ASP A 102 -0.87 -18.53 0.81
C ASP A 102 0.11 -18.04 1.89
N MET A 103 -0.37 -17.15 2.75
CA MET A 103 0.36 -16.67 3.92
C MET A 103 -0.03 -17.43 5.19
N GLY A 104 -0.76 -18.54 5.07
CA GLY A 104 -1.15 -19.39 6.18
C GLY A 104 -2.36 -18.89 6.98
N TYR A 105 -2.68 -17.59 6.97
CA TYR A 105 -3.88 -17.05 7.64
C TYR A 105 -5.08 -16.86 6.71
N ASN A 106 -4.87 -16.85 5.39
CA ASN A 106 -5.94 -16.79 4.40
C ASN A 106 -6.54 -18.17 4.14
N LYS A 107 -7.21 -18.72 5.16
CA LYS A 107 -7.88 -20.03 5.10
C LYS A 107 -9.18 -19.97 4.28
N GLY A 108 -9.47 -21.04 3.53
CA GLY A 108 -10.65 -21.15 2.66
C GLY A 108 -10.37 -20.71 1.22
N LEU A 109 -11.43 -20.50 0.44
CA LEU A 109 -11.30 -19.97 -0.92
C LEU A 109 -10.68 -18.57 -0.88
N SER A 110 -9.65 -18.34 -1.70
CA SER A 110 -8.93 -17.07 -1.76
C SER A 110 -9.08 -16.42 -3.13
N SER A 111 -9.37 -15.13 -3.13
CA SER A 111 -9.35 -14.26 -4.32
C SER A 111 -8.04 -13.48 -4.45
N TRP A 112 -7.03 -13.80 -3.64
CA TRP A 112 -5.77 -13.06 -3.66
C TRP A 112 -5.05 -13.26 -4.99
N SER A 113 -4.45 -12.19 -5.49
CA SER A 113 -3.83 -12.19 -6.81
C SER A 113 -2.54 -11.37 -6.80
N HIS A 114 -1.59 -11.76 -7.64
CA HIS A 114 -0.43 -10.93 -7.94
C HIS A 114 -0.84 -9.85 -8.94
N SER A 115 -1.46 -8.78 -8.47
CA SER A 115 -1.97 -7.72 -9.36
C SER A 115 -1.52 -6.34 -8.92
N PHE A 116 -1.29 -5.47 -9.90
CA PHE A 116 -0.92 -4.07 -9.70
C PHE A 116 -1.79 -3.17 -10.58
N ILE A 117 -1.87 -1.90 -10.19
CA ILE A 117 -2.60 -0.88 -10.93
C ILE A 117 -1.59 -0.10 -11.78
N LEU A 118 -1.88 0.02 -13.08
CA LEU A 118 -1.22 0.96 -13.97
C LEU A 118 -2.11 2.18 -14.15
N THR A 119 -1.59 3.36 -13.81
CA THR A 119 -2.22 4.64 -14.10
C THR A 119 -1.54 5.25 -15.32
N TYR A 120 -2.31 5.44 -16.40
CA TYR A 120 -1.83 6.11 -17.61
C TYR A 120 -1.81 7.63 -17.41
N GLU A 121 -1.04 8.35 -18.23
CA GLU A 121 -0.91 9.82 -18.15
C GLU A 121 -2.26 10.56 -18.24
N ASN A 122 -3.22 9.99 -18.98
CA ASN A 122 -4.57 10.56 -19.12
C ASN A 122 -5.51 10.23 -17.94
N GLY A 123 -5.01 9.63 -16.85
CA GLY A 123 -5.80 9.25 -15.68
C GLY A 123 -6.71 8.04 -15.87
N LYS A 124 -6.63 7.34 -17.02
CA LYS A 124 -7.20 5.99 -17.15
C LYS A 124 -6.36 5.01 -16.34
N ARG A 125 -6.97 3.89 -15.96
CA ARG A 125 -6.34 2.87 -15.14
C ARG A 125 -6.64 1.46 -15.64
N THR A 126 -5.70 0.55 -15.45
CA THR A 126 -5.86 -0.88 -15.71
C THR A 126 -5.29 -1.66 -14.52
N ILE A 127 -5.90 -2.80 -14.20
CA ILE A 127 -5.32 -3.78 -13.30
C ILE A 127 -4.60 -4.83 -14.15
N CYS A 128 -3.31 -5.00 -13.94
CA CYS A 128 -2.52 -6.05 -14.56
C CYS A 128 -2.32 -7.18 -13.54
N THR A 129 -2.57 -8.42 -13.95
CA THR A 129 -2.44 -9.59 -13.08
C THR A 129 -1.33 -10.49 -13.60
N ILE A 130 -0.40 -10.85 -12.72
CA ILE A 130 0.64 -11.82 -12.99
C ILE A 130 0.11 -13.19 -12.60
N ARG A 131 0.22 -14.14 -13.52
CA ARG A 131 -0.11 -15.54 -13.28
C ARG A 131 1.04 -16.40 -13.78
N ASP A 132 1.54 -17.29 -12.94
CA ASP A 132 2.64 -18.20 -13.26
C ASP A 132 3.89 -17.46 -13.81
N GLY A 133 4.22 -16.33 -13.18
CA GLY A 133 5.36 -15.48 -13.55
C GLY A 133 5.16 -14.68 -14.85
N ARG A 134 3.98 -14.73 -15.47
CA ARG A 134 3.66 -13.99 -16.70
C ARG A 134 2.60 -12.93 -16.43
N ALA A 135 2.88 -11.70 -16.82
CA ALA A 135 1.88 -10.64 -16.78
C ALA A 135 0.78 -10.94 -17.82
N TRP A 136 -0.44 -11.14 -17.37
CA TRP A 136 -1.65 -11.24 -18.17
C TRP A 136 -2.32 -9.87 -18.25
N ARG A 137 -2.79 -9.51 -19.45
CA ARG A 137 -3.57 -8.31 -19.73
C ARG A 137 -4.98 -8.69 -20.16
#